data_AF-A0A831KLV3-F1
#
_entry.id   AF-A0A831KLV3-F1
#
_cell.length_a   1.000
_cell.length_b   1.000
_cell.length_c   1.000
_cell.angle_alpha   90.00
_cell.angle_beta   90.00
_cell.angle_gamma   90.00
#
_symmetry.space_group_name_H-M   'P 1'
#
loop_
_entity.id
_entity.type
_entity.pdbx_description
1 polymer ?
#
loop_
_entity_poly.entity_id
_entity_poly.type
_entity_poly.pdbx_seq_one_letter_code
_entity_poly.pdbx_strand_id
1 'polypeptide(L)'
;MGVELHAHCLKTRWAPPFQEADIELYWEKGVPKYSGVVKKLVEMGVILQSKGWYKLEEGGKALREQDIVDMLERGELKIKDLLQKT
;
A
#
# COMPACT_ATOMS: atom_id res chain seq x y z
N MET A 1 -2.93 17.11 -10.24
CA MET A 1 -4.39 16.84 -10.14
C MET A 1 -4.63 15.37 -10.42
N GLY A 2 -5.54 14.76 -9.68
CA GLY A 2 -5.90 13.35 -9.81
C GLY A 2 -7.22 13.08 -9.12
N VAL A 3 -7.61 11.80 -9.04
CA VAL A 3 -8.82 11.31 -8.38
C VAL A 3 -8.50 10.07 -7.57
N GLU A 4 -9.10 9.95 -6.39
CA GLU A 4 -9.12 8.72 -5.60
C GLU A 4 -10.32 7.88 -6.05
N LEU A 5 -10.07 6.61 -6.37
CA LEU A 5 -11.03 5.65 -6.87
C LEU A 5 -11.20 4.51 -5.87
N HIS A 6 -12.43 4.30 -5.41
CA HIS A 6 -12.80 3.13 -4.61
C HIS A 6 -13.44 2.09 -5.53
N ALA A 7 -12.76 0.96 -5.74
CA ALA A 7 -13.20 -0.09 -6.66
C ALA A 7 -13.72 -1.31 -5.90
N HIS A 8 -14.97 -1.71 -6.20
CA HIS A 8 -15.58 -2.92 -5.65
C HIS A 8 -15.61 -4.05 -6.69
N CYS A 9 -14.99 -5.18 -6.37
CA CYS A 9 -14.99 -6.38 -7.20
C CYS A 9 -16.19 -7.27 -6.85
N LEU A 10 -17.38 -6.93 -7.36
CA LEU A 10 -18.63 -7.65 -7.07
C LEU A 10 -18.65 -9.09 -7.61
N LYS A 11 -17.95 -9.34 -8.72
CA LYS A 11 -17.95 -10.66 -9.38
C LYS A 11 -16.58 -10.95 -9.97
N THR A 12 -16.01 -12.08 -9.57
CA THR A 12 -14.78 -12.64 -10.13
C THR A 12 -14.90 -14.16 -10.21
N ARG A 13 -14.18 -14.77 -11.16
CA ARG A 13 -14.10 -16.22 -11.33
C ARG A 13 -12.84 -16.83 -10.72
N TRP A 14 -11.83 -16.01 -10.44
CA TRP A 14 -10.47 -16.46 -10.12
C TRP A 14 -10.09 -16.25 -8.66
N ALA A 15 -10.79 -15.35 -7.97
CA ALA A 15 -10.53 -14.98 -6.59
C ALA A 15 -11.86 -14.91 -5.82
N PRO A 16 -11.83 -14.81 -4.49
CA PRO A 16 -13.03 -14.51 -3.71
C PRO A 16 -13.68 -13.20 -4.21
N PRO A 17 -15.02 -13.17 -4.40
CA PRO A 17 -15.75 -11.96 -4.75
C PRO A 17 -15.85 -10.99 -3.57
N PHE A 18 -16.40 -9.80 -3.85
CA PHE A 18 -16.66 -8.72 -2.90
C PHE A 18 -15.38 -8.17 -2.24
N GLN A 19 -14.29 -8.15 -2.99
CA GLN A 19 -13.04 -7.51 -2.58
C GLN A 19 -13.06 -6.03 -2.96
N GLU A 20 -12.35 -5.22 -2.20
CA GLU A 20 -12.29 -3.76 -2.37
C GLU A 20 -10.84 -3.32 -2.55
N ALA A 21 -10.64 -2.27 -3.35
CA ALA A 21 -9.34 -1.67 -3.56
C ALA A 21 -9.44 -0.15 -3.72
N ASP A 22 -8.54 0.55 -3.04
CA ASP A 22 -8.38 2.00 -3.14
C ASP A 22 -7.23 2.32 -4.09
N ILE A 23 -7.51 3.14 -5.09
CA ILE A 23 -6.58 3.46 -6.17
C ILE A 23 -6.52 4.97 -6.38
N GLU A 24 -5.34 5.55 -6.30
CA GLU A 24 -5.07 6.91 -6.71
C GLU A 24 -4.75 6.95 -8.20
N LEU A 25 -5.45 7.80 -8.94
CA LEU A 25 -5.25 7.99 -10.37
C LEU A 25 -4.82 9.42 -10.66
N TYR A 26 -3.65 9.57 -11.27
CA TYR A 26 -3.10 10.87 -11.68
C TYR A 26 -3.28 11.03 -13.19
N TRP A 27 -3.83 12.16 -13.65
CA TRP A 27 -4.22 12.32 -15.06
C TRP A 27 -3.09 12.12 -16.07
N GLU A 28 -1.87 12.57 -15.75
CA GLU A 28 -0.71 12.47 -16.65
C GLU A 28 0.11 11.18 -16.45
N LYS A 29 0.05 10.58 -15.26
CA LYS A 29 0.85 9.40 -14.88
C LYS A 29 0.06 8.09 -14.92
N GLY A 30 -1.26 8.15 -14.92
CA GLY A 30 -2.14 7.00 -14.71
C GLY A 30 -2.12 6.53 -13.25
N VAL A 31 -2.33 5.22 -13.05
CA VAL A 31 -2.31 4.57 -11.74
C VAL A 31 -0.86 4.25 -11.34
N PRO A 32 -0.35 4.80 -10.22
CA PRO A 32 0.95 4.43 -9.69
C PRO A 32 0.97 2.95 -9.28
N LYS A 33 2.07 2.26 -9.56
CA LYS A 33 2.22 0.82 -9.33
C LYS A 33 1.98 0.38 -7.88
N TYR A 34 2.36 1.22 -6.92
CA TYR A 34 2.24 0.96 -5.48
C TYR A 34 1.13 1.80 -4.82
N SER A 35 0.21 2.32 -5.62
CA SER A 35 -0.95 3.04 -5.11
C SER A 35 -1.77 2.18 -4.15
N GLY A 36 -2.15 2.75 -2.99
CA GLY A 36 -2.96 2.07 -1.98
C GLY A 36 -2.24 0.95 -1.20
N VAL A 37 -1.00 0.59 -1.59
CA VAL A 37 -0.25 -0.50 -0.94
C VAL A 37 0.11 -0.16 0.50
N VAL A 38 0.53 1.08 0.78
CA VAL A 38 0.92 1.48 2.14
C VAL A 38 -0.26 1.39 3.11
N LYS A 39 -1.43 1.92 2.73
CA LYS A 39 -2.68 1.79 3.51
C LYS A 39 -2.99 0.32 3.80
N LYS A 40 -2.90 -0.55 2.79
CA LYS A 40 -3.16 -1.98 2.97
C LYS A 40 -2.15 -2.67 3.88
N LEU A 41 -0.88 -2.30 3.82
CA LEU A 41 0.16 -2.84 4.71
C LEU A 41 -0.04 -2.40 6.16
N VAL A 42 -0.60 -1.22 6.40
CA VAL A 42 -1.01 -0.77 7.74
C VAL A 42 -2.21 -1.57 8.23
N GLU A 43 -3.23 -1.78 7.40
CA GLU A 43 -4.39 -2.63 7.76
C GLU A 43 -3.98 -4.06 8.10
N MET A 44 -3.00 -4.60 7.38
CA MET A 44 -2.45 -5.94 7.63
C MET A 44 -1.54 -6.01 8.87
N GLY A 45 -1.27 -4.90 9.54
CA GLY A 45 -0.41 -4.84 10.73
C GLY A 45 1.08 -4.99 10.43
N VAL A 46 1.48 -4.97 9.15
CA VAL A 46 2.87 -5.06 8.71
C VAL A 46 3.61 -3.74 8.94
N ILE A 47 2.91 -2.62 8.79
CA ILE A 47 3.45 -1.28 9.02
C ILE A 47 2.69 -0.65 10.18
N LEU A 48 3.42 -0.12 11.15
CA LEU A 48 2.85 0.60 12.28
C LEU A 48 2.65 2.07 11.89
N GLN A 49 1.40 2.53 11.92
CA GLN A 49 1.07 3.93 11.75
C GLN A 49 1.03 4.64 13.11
N SER A 50 1.73 5.76 13.23
CA SER A 50 1.68 6.66 14.39
C SER A 50 1.42 8.08 13.91
N LYS A 51 0.15 8.47 13.89
CA LYS A 51 -0.33 9.73 13.30
C LYS A 51 0.01 9.79 11.80
N GLY A 52 0.78 10.79 11.36
CA GLY A 52 1.23 10.93 9.96
C GLY A 52 2.55 10.23 9.63
N TRP A 53 3.07 9.40 10.53
CA TRP A 53 4.34 8.69 10.35
C TRP A 53 4.13 7.19 10.30
N TYR A 54 4.94 6.53 9.48
CA TYR A 54 4.91 5.09 9.27
C TYR A 54 6.22 4.47 9.76
N LYS A 55 6.13 3.28 10.35
CA LYS A 55 7.29 2.51 10.84
C LYS A 55 7.19 1.07 10.37
N LEU A 56 8.30 0.53 9.88
CA LEU A 56 8.38 -0.87 9.42
C LEU A 56 8.48 -1.88 10.58
N GLU A 57 9.02 -1.46 11.72
CA GLU A 57 9.16 -2.28 12.93
C GLU A 57 8.96 -1.43 14.19
N GLU A 58 8.66 -2.09 15.31
CA GLU A 58 8.49 -1.42 16.59
C GLU A 58 9.82 -0.79 17.05
N GLY A 59 9.87 0.54 17.15
CA GLY A 59 11.11 1.29 17.42
C GLY A 59 11.93 1.66 16.18
N GLY A 60 11.48 1.30 14.98
CA GLY A 60 12.12 1.67 13.72
C GLY A 60 12.05 3.17 13.39
N LYS A 61 12.81 3.59 12.37
CA LYS A 61 12.78 4.97 11.85
C LYS A 61 11.38 5.34 11.40
N ALA A 62 10.94 6.54 11.78
CA ALA A 62 9.73 7.15 11.27
C ALA A 62 9.95 7.59 9.82
N LEU A 63 9.15 7.07 8.90
CA LEU A 63 9.19 7.35 7.47
C LEU A 63 7.89 8.04 7.05
N ARG A 64 7.94 8.84 5.99
CA ARG A 64 6.74 9.32 5.31
C ARG A 64 6.24 8.24 4.35
N GLU A 65 4.98 8.35 3.96
CA GLU A 65 4.38 7.45 2.98
C GLU A 65 5.17 7.40 1.67
N GLN A 66 5.57 8.57 1.16
CA GLN A 66 6.38 8.68 -0.07
C GLN A 66 7.70 7.92 0.03
N ASP A 67 8.38 7.99 1.19
CA ASP A 67 9.67 7.32 1.40
C ASP A 67 9.51 5.80 1.33
N ILE A 68 8.40 5.25 1.81
CA ILE A 68 8.09 3.81 1.75
C ILE A 68 7.81 3.40 0.30
N VAL A 69 7.06 4.21 -0.44
CA VAL A 69 6.80 3.97 -1.87
C VAL A 69 8.12 4.00 -2.65
N ASP A 70 9.00 4.96 -2.39
CA ASP A 70 10.31 5.04 -3.02
C ASP A 70 11.19 3.81 -2.69
N MET A 71 11.15 3.33 -1.43
CA MET A 71 11.85 2.10 -1.02
C MET A 71 11.30 0.85 -1.73
N LEU A 72 9.98 0.77 -1.95
CA LEU A 72 9.34 -0.31 -2.71
C LEU A 72 9.69 -0.26 -4.20
N GLU A 73 9.79 0.95 -4.79
CA GLU A 73 10.20 1.14 -6.18
C GLU A 73 11.67 0.77 -6.41
N ARG A 74 12.54 1.10 -5.45
CA ARG A 74 13.98 0.74 -5.48
C ARG A 74 14.23 -0.74 -5.23
N GLY A 75 13.23 -1.49 -4.77
CA GLY A 75 13.33 -2.92 -4.47
C GLY A 75 14.12 -3.23 -3.20
N GLU A 76 14.35 -2.22 -2.34
CA GLU A 76 15.01 -2.36 -1.04
C GLU A 76 14.11 -3.09 -0.03
N LEU A 77 12.79 -3.02 -0.23
CA LEU A 77 11.80 -3.81 0.50
C LEU A 77 11.07 -4.76 -0.44
N LYS A 78 11.21 -6.06 -0.20
CA LYS A 78 10.39 -7.08 -0.83
C LYS A 78 9.18 -7.37 0.05
N ILE A 79 7.98 -7.17 -0.51
CA ILE A 79 6.70 -7.45 0.15
C ILE A 79 6.62 -8.90 0.65
N LYS A 80 7.30 -9.83 -0.03
CA LYS A 80 7.40 -11.25 0.38
C LYS A 80 8.06 -11.44 1.74
N ASP A 81 9.10 -10.67 2.05
CA ASP A 81 9.83 -10.76 3.32
C ASP A 81 9.03 -10.12 4.47
N LEU A 82 8.18 -9.14 4.16
CA LEU A 82 7.28 -8.51 5.13
C LEU A 82 6.09 -9.41 5.51
N LEU A 83 5.54 -10.17 4.55
CA LEU A 83 4.40 -11.07 4.78
C LEU A 83 4.78 -12.35 5.53
N GLN A 84 6.05 -12.75 5.52
CA GLN A 84 6.53 -13.94 6.22
C GLN A 84 6.84 -13.72 7.71
N LYS A 85 6.80 -12.46 8.17
CA LYS A 85 7.03 -12.10 9.59
C LYS A 85 5.75 -12.13 10.44
N THR A 86 4.59 -12.41 9.84
CA THR A 86 3.30 -12.59 10.53
C THR A 86 3.03 -14.08 10.75
#